data_AF-A0A316G9Z2-F1
#
_entry.id   AF-A0A316G9Z2-F1
#
_cell.length_a   1.000
_cell.length_b   1.000
_cell.length_c   1.000
_cell.angle_alpha   90.00
_cell.angle_beta   90.00
_cell.angle_gamma   90.00
#
_symmetry.space_group_name_H-M   'P 1'
#
loop_
_entity.id
_entity.type
_entity.pdbx_description
1 polymer ?
#
loop_
_entity_poly.entity_id
_entity_poly.type
_entity_poly.pdbx_seq_one_letter_code
_entity_poly.pdbx_strand_id
1 'polypeptide(L)'
;MTITTQDRSDLMQLAWKIVRGSTYQVRWEGLRSVLADALRRAWSTIKARVAYRARIMAEAHRPSEEIRSELRNFENCDRLTAADHQRMDALREALHSAQEREAVEAMEAKRDLITAAAGRFCNVTFTKKDGTERSMLVQPASLPLHVKGEEATETGRRAAQTRKERHPHLFPVWDAEKRAIRSVNLATVTRIATGGTVHTYA
;
A
#
# COMPACT_ATOMS: atom_id res chain seq x y z
N MET A 1 -7.80 -13.52 12.43
CA MET A 1 -8.77 -13.11 11.39
C MET A 1 -10.18 -13.22 11.94
N THR A 2 -10.65 -12.17 12.60
CA THR A 2 -12.04 -12.03 13.02
C THR A 2 -12.89 -11.85 11.76
N ILE A 3 -13.93 -12.67 11.62
CA ILE A 3 -14.90 -12.60 10.53
C ILE A 3 -15.67 -11.29 10.72
N THR A 4 -15.16 -10.20 10.15
CA THR A 4 -15.85 -8.92 10.09
C THR A 4 -17.05 -9.10 9.16
N THR A 5 -18.22 -9.31 9.76
CA THR A 5 -19.54 -8.96 9.20
C THR A 5 -19.73 -9.36 7.73
N GLN A 6 -19.30 -10.56 7.33
CA GLN A 6 -19.63 -11.06 5.99
C GLN A 6 -21.12 -11.37 5.95
N ASP A 7 -21.76 -10.71 4.99
CA ASP A 7 -23.19 -10.43 4.97
C ASP A 7 -24.00 -11.72 5.04
N ARG A 8 -24.67 -11.96 6.18
CA ARG A 8 -25.60 -13.11 6.33
C ARG A 8 -26.67 -13.07 5.23
N SER A 9 -26.96 -11.87 4.70
CA SER A 9 -27.80 -11.67 3.52
C SER A 9 -27.27 -12.42 2.30
N ASP A 10 -25.98 -12.30 1.97
CA ASP A 10 -25.37 -12.95 0.80
C ASP A 10 -25.43 -14.48 0.89
N LEU A 11 -25.17 -15.04 2.08
CA LEU A 11 -25.29 -16.48 2.32
C LEU A 11 -26.73 -16.95 2.08
N MET A 12 -27.70 -16.24 2.66
CA MET A 12 -29.11 -16.56 2.51
C MET A 12 -29.59 -16.40 1.07
N GLN A 13 -29.19 -15.33 0.37
CA GLN A 13 -29.54 -15.11 -1.03
C GLN A 13 -28.99 -16.23 -1.94
N LEU A 14 -27.73 -16.63 -1.72
CA LEU A 14 -27.10 -17.71 -2.48
C LEU A 14 -27.78 -19.05 -2.18
N ALA A 15 -28.09 -19.34 -0.92
CA ALA A 15 -28.83 -20.55 -0.53
C ALA A 15 -30.24 -20.57 -1.17
N TRP A 16 -30.99 -19.46 -1.11
CA TRP A 16 -32.30 -19.36 -1.74
C TRP A 16 -32.24 -19.43 -3.27
N LYS A 17 -31.16 -18.98 -3.90
CA LYS A 17 -30.93 -19.19 -5.33
C LYS A 17 -30.78 -20.68 -5.66
N ILE A 18 -30.06 -21.44 -4.82
CA ILE A 18 -29.90 -22.89 -4.97
C ILE A 18 -31.24 -23.61 -4.74
N VAL A 19 -31.99 -23.25 -3.69
CA VAL A 19 -33.32 -23.85 -3.40
C VAL A 19 -34.30 -23.60 -4.56
N ARG A 20 -34.32 -22.39 -5.12
CA ARG A 20 -35.18 -22.05 -6.28
C ARG A 20 -34.85 -22.86 -7.53
N GLY A 21 -33.59 -23.30 -7.70
CA GLY A 21 -33.20 -24.21 -8.78
C GLY A 21 -33.50 -25.69 -8.49
N SER A 22 -33.95 -26.02 -7.28
CA SER A 22 -34.12 -27.39 -6.78
C SER A 22 -35.58 -27.74 -6.47
N THR A 23 -36.53 -27.10 -7.16
CA THR A 23 -37.99 -27.21 -6.92
C THR A 23 -38.50 -28.64 -6.94
N TYR A 24 -37.95 -29.50 -7.80
CA TYR A 24 -38.29 -30.91 -7.84
C TYR A 24 -37.86 -31.66 -6.56
N GLN A 25 -36.64 -31.42 -6.06
CA GLN A 25 -36.13 -32.02 -4.82
C GLN A 25 -36.89 -31.54 -3.60
N VAL A 26 -37.32 -30.27 -3.56
CA VAL A 26 -38.15 -29.73 -2.45
C VAL A 26 -39.46 -30.51 -2.30
N ARG A 27 -40.05 -30.97 -3.41
CA ARG A 27 -41.29 -31.77 -3.41
C ARG A 27 -41.11 -33.15 -2.79
N TRP A 28 -39.93 -33.76 -2.92
CA TRP A 28 -39.65 -35.13 -2.48
C TRP A 28 -38.97 -35.20 -1.10
N GLU A 29 -38.02 -34.31 -0.82
CA GLU A 29 -37.19 -34.33 0.38
C GLU A 29 -37.63 -33.29 1.43
N GLY A 30 -38.54 -32.39 1.06
CA GLY A 30 -39.05 -31.32 1.92
C GLY A 30 -38.10 -30.12 2.00
N LEU A 31 -38.69 -28.93 2.18
CA LEU A 31 -37.98 -27.65 2.16
C LEU A 31 -36.83 -27.56 3.17
N ARG A 32 -37.00 -28.13 4.37
CA ARG A 32 -35.97 -28.06 5.42
C ARG A 32 -34.69 -28.79 5.02
N SER A 33 -34.79 -29.97 4.43
CA SER A 33 -33.63 -30.76 3.99
C SER A 33 -32.88 -30.03 2.88
N VAL A 34 -33.61 -29.62 1.85
CA VAL A 34 -33.04 -28.91 0.69
C VAL A 34 -32.42 -27.57 1.09
N LEU A 35 -33.05 -26.83 2.01
CA LEU A 35 -32.48 -25.58 2.52
C LEU A 35 -31.20 -25.80 3.34
N ALA A 36 -31.15 -26.84 4.18
CA ALA A 36 -29.95 -27.16 4.95
C ALA A 36 -28.76 -27.49 4.04
N ASP A 37 -28.97 -28.27 2.98
CA ASP A 37 -27.93 -28.58 2.00
C ASP A 37 -27.56 -27.38 1.13
N ALA A 38 -28.55 -26.57 0.73
CA ALA A 38 -28.30 -25.31 0.02
C ALA A 38 -27.44 -24.35 0.85
N LEU A 39 -27.68 -24.25 2.15
CA LEU A 39 -26.86 -23.45 3.07
C LEU A 39 -25.42 -23.96 3.16
N ARG A 40 -25.21 -25.28 3.24
CA ARG A 40 -23.85 -25.87 3.24
C ARG A 40 -23.09 -25.56 1.95
N ARG A 41 -23.75 -25.72 0.80
CA ARG A 41 -23.16 -25.42 -0.52
C ARG A 41 -22.87 -23.92 -0.69
N ALA A 42 -23.80 -23.08 -0.27
CA ALA A 42 -23.63 -21.63 -0.29
C ALA A 42 -22.44 -21.19 0.58
N TRP A 43 -22.31 -21.79 1.77
CA TRP A 43 -21.18 -21.53 2.66
C TRP A 43 -19.84 -21.96 2.07
N SER A 44 -19.76 -23.14 1.45
CA SER A 44 -18.55 -23.59 0.75
C SER A 44 -18.16 -22.64 -0.38
N THR A 45 -19.14 -22.14 -1.13
CA THR A 45 -18.92 -21.19 -2.23
C THR A 45 -18.38 -19.85 -1.71
N ILE A 46 -18.96 -19.33 -0.63
CA ILE A 46 -18.49 -18.08 -0.01
C ILE A 46 -17.06 -18.26 0.51
N LYS A 47 -16.76 -19.36 1.21
CA LYS A 47 -15.39 -19.67 1.65
C LYS A 47 -14.40 -19.69 0.50
N ALA A 48 -14.74 -20.35 -0.61
CA ALA A 48 -13.89 -20.39 -1.80
C ALA A 48 -13.66 -18.99 -2.39
N ARG A 49 -14.68 -18.14 -2.47
CA ARG A 49 -14.54 -16.75 -2.93
C ARG A 49 -13.65 -15.92 -2.02
N VAL A 50 -13.79 -16.08 -0.70
CA VAL A 50 -12.96 -15.37 0.28
C VAL A 50 -11.51 -15.82 0.17
N ALA A 51 -11.26 -17.13 0.10
CA ALA A 51 -9.93 -17.67 -0.10
C ALA A 51 -9.30 -17.18 -1.41
N TYR A 52 -10.08 -17.14 -2.50
CA TYR A 52 -9.64 -16.62 -3.79
C TYR A 52 -9.27 -15.13 -3.73
N ARG A 53 -10.12 -14.30 -3.11
CA ARG A 53 -9.83 -12.88 -2.90
C ARG A 53 -8.60 -12.68 -2.03
N ALA A 54 -8.47 -13.44 -0.95
CA ALA A 54 -7.31 -13.40 -0.07
C ALA A 54 -6.03 -13.78 -0.83
N ARG A 55 -6.09 -14.78 -1.72
CA ARG A 55 -4.96 -15.17 -2.57
C ARG A 55 -4.59 -14.07 -3.57
N ILE A 56 -5.56 -13.45 -4.25
CA ILE A 56 -5.29 -12.32 -5.15
C ILE A 56 -4.66 -11.16 -4.39
N MET A 57 -5.19 -10.84 -3.21
CA MET A 57 -4.63 -9.76 -2.38
C MET A 57 -3.22 -10.10 -1.90
N ALA A 58 -2.97 -11.34 -1.49
CA ALA A 58 -1.64 -11.79 -1.08
C ALA A 58 -0.64 -11.70 -2.24
N GLU A 59 -1.03 -12.13 -3.44
CA GLU A 59 -0.20 -12.00 -4.64
C GLU A 59 0.06 -10.52 -5.00
N ALA A 60 -0.96 -9.68 -4.90
CA ALA A 60 -0.83 -8.25 -5.16
C ALA A 60 0.08 -7.54 -4.16
N HIS A 61 0.19 -8.03 -2.92
CA HIS A 61 1.07 -7.47 -1.87
C HIS A 61 2.34 -8.30 -1.69
N ARG A 62 2.69 -9.14 -2.66
CA ARG A 62 3.90 -9.95 -2.60
C ARG A 62 5.14 -9.03 -2.57
N PRO A 63 6.08 -9.25 -1.63
CA PRO A 63 7.25 -8.40 -1.49
C PRO A 63 8.20 -8.58 -2.67
N SER A 64 8.88 -7.50 -3.06
CA SER A 64 9.76 -7.48 -4.23
C SER A 64 10.90 -8.49 -4.11
N GLU A 65 11.39 -8.76 -2.90
CA GLU A 65 12.47 -9.72 -2.66
C GLU A 65 12.05 -11.17 -2.95
N GLU A 66 10.80 -11.53 -2.65
CA GLU A 66 10.30 -12.87 -2.95
C GLU A 66 10.18 -13.07 -4.46
N ILE A 67 9.68 -12.07 -5.19
CA ILE A 67 9.59 -12.08 -6.65
C ILE A 67 10.99 -12.18 -7.28
N ARG A 68 11.99 -11.45 -6.75
CA ARG A 68 13.39 -11.58 -7.19
C ARG A 68 13.94 -12.97 -6.96
N SER A 69 13.66 -13.57 -5.80
CA SER A 69 14.13 -14.92 -5.50
C SER A 69 13.57 -15.94 -6.49
N GLU A 70 12.31 -15.77 -6.91
CA GLU A 70 11.70 -16.62 -7.92
C GLU A 70 12.30 -16.41 -9.31
N LEU A 71 12.54 -15.15 -9.71
CA LEU A 71 13.25 -14.86 -10.96
C LEU A 71 14.64 -15.48 -10.98
N ARG A 72 15.40 -15.40 -9.89
CA ARG A 72 16.71 -16.06 -9.75
C ARG A 72 16.61 -17.57 -9.90
N ASN A 73 15.54 -18.19 -9.41
CA ASN A 73 15.33 -19.62 -9.59
C ASN A 73 15.16 -19.98 -11.07
N PHE A 74 14.41 -19.18 -11.84
CA PHE A 74 14.31 -19.37 -13.28
C PHE A 74 15.63 -19.14 -14.02
N GLU A 75 16.42 -18.15 -13.59
CA GLU A 75 17.75 -17.88 -14.16
C GLU A 75 18.74 -19.04 -13.93
N ASN A 76 18.53 -19.83 -12.88
CA ASN A 76 19.34 -21.00 -12.56
C ASN A 76 18.85 -22.31 -13.23
N CYS A 77 17.77 -22.27 -14.01
CA CYS A 77 17.27 -23.45 -14.71
C CYS A 77 18.01 -23.68 -16.03
N ASP A 78 18.56 -24.87 -16.23
CA ASP A 78 19.27 -25.25 -17.47
C ASP A 78 18.39 -25.27 -18.73
N ARG A 79 17.08 -25.43 -18.55
CA ARG A 79 16.09 -25.46 -19.63
C ARG A 79 14.85 -24.71 -19.22
N LEU A 80 14.45 -23.76 -20.07
CA LEU A 80 13.22 -23.01 -19.94
C LEU A 80 12.26 -23.41 -21.06
N THR A 81 11.01 -23.63 -20.70
CA THR A 81 9.91 -23.83 -21.65
C THR A 81 9.32 -22.49 -22.07
N ALA A 82 8.48 -22.48 -23.10
CA ALA A 82 7.74 -21.28 -23.49
C ALA A 82 6.85 -20.73 -22.36
N ALA A 83 6.30 -21.61 -21.52
CA ALA A 83 5.51 -21.22 -20.35
C ALA A 83 6.38 -20.54 -19.27
N ASP A 84 7.63 -20.98 -19.11
CA ASP A 84 8.55 -20.38 -18.15
C ASP A 84 8.94 -18.96 -18.58
N HIS A 85 9.17 -18.74 -19.88
CA HIS A 85 9.40 -17.38 -20.39
C HIS A 85 8.24 -16.43 -20.13
N GLN A 86 7.00 -16.86 -20.41
CA GLN A 86 5.80 -16.07 -20.10
C GLN A 86 5.70 -15.75 -18.60
N ARG A 87 6.03 -16.73 -17.74
CA ARG A 87 6.04 -16.53 -16.30
C ARG A 87 7.13 -15.55 -15.85
N MET A 88 8.33 -15.62 -16.41
CA MET A 88 9.40 -14.67 -16.12
C MET A 88 9.01 -13.24 -16.50
N ASP A 89 8.36 -13.04 -17.64
CA ASP A 89 7.91 -11.72 -18.06
C ASP A 89 6.85 -11.15 -17.10
N ALA A 90 5.87 -11.98 -16.70
CA ALA A 90 4.90 -11.61 -15.69
C ALA A 90 5.55 -11.29 -14.33
N LEU A 91 6.56 -12.05 -13.91
CA LEU A 91 7.30 -11.79 -12.67
C LEU A 91 8.11 -10.49 -12.73
N ARG A 92 8.67 -10.13 -13.89
CA ARG A 92 9.39 -8.86 -14.07
C ARG A 92 8.45 -7.66 -13.96
N GLU A 93 7.27 -7.73 -14.58
CA GLU A 93 6.24 -6.71 -14.46
C GLU A 93 5.77 -6.59 -12.99
N ALA A 94 5.49 -7.72 -12.34
CA ALA A 94 5.10 -7.76 -10.94
C ALA A 94 6.19 -7.20 -10.01
N LEU A 95 7.46 -7.49 -10.30
CA LEU A 95 8.60 -6.96 -9.55
C LEU A 95 8.66 -5.44 -9.64
N HIS A 96 8.48 -4.89 -10.84
CA HIS A 96 8.48 -3.44 -11.05
C HIS A 96 7.38 -2.77 -10.23
N SER A 97 6.14 -3.27 -10.33
CA SER A 97 5.03 -2.75 -9.52
C SER A 97 5.26 -2.91 -8.02
N ALA A 98 5.87 -4.01 -7.57
CA ALA A 98 6.20 -4.22 -6.17
C ALA A 98 7.24 -3.21 -5.65
N GLN A 99 8.28 -2.95 -6.44
CA GLN A 99 9.30 -1.95 -6.11
C GLN A 99 8.72 -0.54 -6.04
N GLU A 100 7.82 -0.17 -6.96
CA GLU A 100 7.15 1.13 -6.91
C GLU A 100 6.32 1.30 -5.65
N ARG A 101 5.54 0.29 -5.26
CA ARG A 101 4.76 0.31 -4.01
C ARG A 101 5.65 0.44 -2.79
N GLU A 102 6.67 -0.40 -2.68
CA GLU A 102 7.62 -0.37 -1.56
C GLU A 102 8.34 0.98 -1.47
N ALA A 103 8.69 1.59 -2.60
CA ALA A 103 9.27 2.93 -2.63
C ALA A 103 8.29 4.00 -2.11
N VAL A 104 7.01 3.91 -2.50
CA VAL A 104 5.95 4.81 -1.98
C VAL A 104 5.77 4.63 -0.48
N GLU A 105 5.65 3.39 0.00
CA GLU A 105 5.52 3.07 1.42
C GLU A 105 6.74 3.56 2.23
N ALA A 106 7.95 3.40 1.70
CA ALA A 106 9.17 3.91 2.33
C ALA A 106 9.18 5.45 2.41
N MET A 107 8.69 6.15 1.38
CA MET A 107 8.55 7.60 1.39
C MET A 107 7.50 8.06 2.39
N GLU A 108 6.36 7.37 2.46
CA GLU A 108 5.31 7.65 3.45
C GLU A 108 5.82 7.43 4.88
N ALA A 109 6.55 6.34 5.14
CA ALA A 109 7.17 6.08 6.43
C ALA A 109 8.16 7.19 6.84
N LYS A 110 8.99 7.69 5.90
CA LYS A 110 9.87 8.85 6.14
C LYS A 110 9.07 10.11 6.47
N ARG A 111 7.96 10.34 5.77
CA ARG A 111 7.05 11.49 5.98
C ARG A 111 6.42 11.45 7.36
N ASP A 112 5.91 10.29 7.75
CA ASP A 112 5.27 10.06 9.04
C ASP A 112 6.28 10.20 10.18
N LEU A 113 7.49 9.67 10.02
CA LEU A 113 8.55 9.80 11.01
C LEU A 113 8.93 11.27 11.28
N ILE A 114 9.06 12.07 10.22
CA ILE A 114 9.33 13.52 10.38
C ILE A 114 8.12 14.18 11.04
N THR A 115 6.90 13.90 10.58
CA THR A 115 5.68 14.53 11.09
C THR A 115 5.42 14.19 12.57
N ALA A 116 5.70 12.95 12.98
CA ALA A 116 5.56 12.47 14.35
C ALA A 116 6.52 13.15 15.36
N ALA A 117 7.58 13.82 14.89
CA ALA A 117 8.40 14.63 15.78
C ALA A 117 7.61 15.84 16.34
N ALA A 118 6.60 16.32 15.61
CA ALA A 118 5.70 17.40 16.00
C ALA A 118 6.46 18.65 16.51
N GLY A 119 6.34 18.99 17.79
CA GLY A 119 7.02 20.14 18.41
C GLY A 119 8.52 19.97 18.60
N ARG A 120 9.03 18.74 18.54
CA ARG A 120 10.45 18.42 18.74
C ARG A 120 11.25 18.64 17.45
N PHE A 121 12.55 18.89 17.61
CA PHE A 121 13.47 18.98 16.49
C PHE A 121 13.80 17.58 15.94
N CYS A 122 13.89 17.50 14.62
CA CYS A 122 14.28 16.33 13.86
C CYS A 122 15.40 16.71 12.89
N ASN A 123 16.52 16.00 12.91
CA ASN A 123 17.60 16.25 11.94
C ASN A 123 17.44 15.31 10.74
N VAL A 124 17.30 15.89 9.55
CA VAL A 124 17.12 15.16 8.29
C VAL A 124 18.33 15.36 7.40
N THR A 125 19.01 14.27 7.06
CA THR A 125 20.14 14.27 6.12
C THR A 125 19.69 13.72 4.78
N PHE A 126 20.05 14.42 3.71
CA PHE A 126 19.70 14.05 2.34
C PHE A 126 20.79 14.46 1.35
N THR A 127 20.82 13.76 0.22
CA THR A 127 21.70 14.07 -0.91
C THR A 127 21.04 15.08 -1.84
N LYS A 128 21.76 16.14 -2.19
CA LYS A 128 21.31 17.13 -3.18
C LYS A 128 21.55 16.66 -4.61
N LYS A 129 21.02 17.42 -5.56
CA LYS A 129 21.23 17.20 -7.00
C LYS A 129 22.71 17.23 -7.40
N ASP A 130 23.54 18.02 -6.72
CA ASP A 130 24.99 18.10 -6.96
C ASP A 130 25.78 16.93 -6.33
N GLY A 131 25.10 15.95 -5.73
CA GLY A 131 25.72 14.81 -5.04
C GLY A 131 26.20 15.12 -3.62
N THR A 132 26.12 16.38 -3.17
CA THR A 132 26.55 16.74 -1.82
C THR A 132 25.50 16.38 -0.77
N GLU A 133 25.96 15.90 0.38
CA GLU A 133 25.08 15.69 1.53
C GLU A 133 24.78 17.01 2.24
N ARG A 134 23.55 17.12 2.75
CA ARG A 134 23.13 18.21 3.63
C ARG A 134 22.29 17.65 4.75
N SER A 135 22.59 18.11 5.97
CA SER A 135 21.74 17.92 7.13
C SER A 135 20.90 19.18 7.38
N MET A 136 19.66 19.01 7.79
CA MET A 136 18.71 20.09 8.05
C MET A 136 18.00 19.85 9.37
N LEU A 137 18.02 20.85 10.25
CA LEU A 137 17.26 20.84 11.50
C LEU A 137 15.82 21.25 11.23
N VAL A 138 14.90 20.29 11.31
CA VAL A 138 13.47 20.47 11.01
C VAL A 138 12.66 20.54 12.30
N GLN A 139 11.66 21.42 12.35
CA GLN A 139 10.64 21.46 13.41
C GLN A 139 9.23 21.37 12.80
N PRO A 140 8.62 20.18 12.74
CA PRO A 140 7.37 19.98 12.00
C PRO A 140 6.20 20.86 12.46
N ALA A 141 6.00 21.05 13.77
CA ALA A 141 4.89 21.83 14.32
C ALA A 141 4.95 23.31 13.96
N SER A 142 6.11 23.82 13.53
CA SER A 142 6.26 25.22 13.11
C SER A 142 5.77 25.45 11.70
N LEU A 143 5.76 24.43 10.83
CA LEU A 143 5.35 24.59 9.43
C LEU A 143 3.89 25.10 9.29
N PRO A 144 2.89 24.55 10.00
CA PRO A 144 1.50 25.06 9.95
C PRO A 144 1.36 26.54 10.33
N LEU A 145 2.23 27.06 11.20
CA LEU A 145 2.20 28.47 11.62
C LEU A 145 2.65 29.45 10.53
N HIS A 146 3.32 28.94 9.49
CA HIS A 146 3.90 29.74 8.42
C HIS A 146 3.24 29.49 7.05
N VAL A 147 2.26 28.57 6.97
CA VAL A 147 1.51 28.26 5.75
C VAL A 147 0.05 28.65 5.91
N LYS A 148 -0.54 29.24 4.87
CA LYS A 148 -1.96 29.64 4.89
C LYS A 148 -2.94 28.47 4.86
N GLY A 149 -2.50 27.29 4.42
CA GLY A 149 -3.36 26.10 4.31
C GLY A 149 -4.63 26.39 3.51
N GLU A 150 -5.79 26.08 4.09
CA GLU A 150 -7.11 26.29 3.48
C GLU A 150 -7.49 27.76 3.28
N GLU A 151 -6.88 28.67 4.04
CA GLU A 151 -7.10 30.13 3.91
C GLU A 151 -6.35 30.72 2.71
N ALA A 152 -5.60 29.90 1.95
CA ALA A 152 -4.94 30.34 0.74
C ALA A 152 -5.96 30.67 -0.37
N THR A 153 -5.56 31.61 -1.25
CA THR A 153 -6.33 31.92 -2.47
C THR A 153 -6.51 30.65 -3.32
N GLU A 154 -7.56 30.61 -4.13
CA GLU A 154 -7.81 29.46 -5.01
C GLU A 154 -6.59 29.15 -5.91
N THR A 155 -5.97 30.17 -6.49
CA THR A 155 -4.73 30.04 -7.26
C THR A 155 -3.60 29.42 -6.43
N GLY A 156 -3.47 29.81 -5.17
CA GLY A 156 -2.49 29.24 -4.25
C GLY A 156 -2.75 27.77 -3.92
N ARG A 157 -4.02 27.40 -3.67
CA ARG A 157 -4.42 26.00 -3.43
C ARG A 157 -4.15 25.12 -4.66
N ARG A 158 -4.54 25.58 -5.86
CA ARG A 158 -4.24 24.88 -7.11
C ARG A 158 -2.73 24.72 -7.34
N ALA A 159 -1.92 25.75 -7.08
CA ALA A 159 -0.47 25.66 -7.22
C ALA A 159 0.15 24.64 -6.25
N ALA A 160 -0.32 24.59 -5.00
CA ALA A 160 0.11 23.61 -4.02
C ALA A 160 -0.26 22.17 -4.45
N GLN A 161 -1.48 21.97 -4.96
CA GLN A 161 -1.95 20.70 -5.49
C GLN A 161 -1.10 20.25 -6.69
N THR A 162 -0.91 21.09 -7.70
CA THR A 162 -0.09 20.79 -8.88
C THR A 162 1.35 20.42 -8.48
N ARG A 163 1.91 21.07 -7.46
CA ARG A 163 3.25 20.75 -6.95
C ARG A 163 3.27 19.36 -6.30
N LYS A 164 2.26 19.01 -5.51
CA LYS A 164 2.11 17.68 -4.89
C LYS A 164 1.99 16.58 -5.94
N GLU A 165 1.25 16.82 -7.02
CA GLU A 165 1.07 15.87 -8.12
C GLU A 165 2.35 15.69 -8.95
N ARG A 166 3.06 16.78 -9.30
CA ARG A 166 4.27 16.72 -10.12
C ARG A 166 5.52 16.27 -9.36
N HIS A 167 5.58 16.53 -8.05
CA HIS A 167 6.73 16.24 -7.20
C HIS A 167 6.29 15.54 -5.92
N PRO A 168 5.78 14.29 -6.01
CA PRO A 168 5.21 13.58 -4.86
C PRO A 168 6.24 13.30 -3.75
N HIS A 169 7.52 13.18 -4.09
CA HIS A 169 8.62 12.97 -3.17
C HIS A 169 9.08 14.24 -2.43
N LEU A 170 8.58 15.41 -2.83
CA LEU A 170 9.04 16.69 -2.28
C LEU A 170 8.20 17.08 -1.06
N PHE A 171 8.82 17.06 0.10
CA PHE A 171 8.16 17.31 1.38
C PHE A 171 8.48 18.71 1.91
N PRO A 172 7.48 19.60 2.10
CA PRO A 172 7.69 20.90 2.71
C PRO A 172 8.02 20.74 4.19
N VAL A 173 9.01 21.49 4.67
CA VAL A 173 9.47 21.46 6.06
C VAL A 173 9.79 22.87 6.54
N TRP A 174 9.71 23.10 7.85
CA TRP A 174 10.27 24.28 8.48
C TRP A 174 11.71 24.00 8.91
N ASP A 175 12.66 24.71 8.30
CA ASP A 175 14.07 24.70 8.68
C ASP A 175 14.25 25.65 9.87
N ALA A 176 14.51 25.07 11.05
CA ALA A 176 14.63 25.81 12.30
C ALA A 176 15.91 26.67 12.35
N GLU A 177 17.00 26.23 11.71
CA GLU A 177 18.26 26.98 11.67
C GLU A 177 18.13 28.22 10.78
N LYS A 178 17.52 28.06 9.61
CA LYS A 178 17.33 29.16 8.65
C LYS A 178 16.03 29.93 8.86
N ARG A 179 15.17 29.49 9.79
CA ARG A 179 13.85 30.06 10.09
C ARG A 179 13.03 30.31 8.82
N ALA A 180 12.96 29.29 7.97
CA ALA A 180 12.33 29.40 6.66
C ALA A 180 11.65 28.09 6.24
N ILE A 181 10.60 28.22 5.42
CA ILE A 181 10.00 27.08 4.74
C ILE A 181 10.96 26.62 3.64
N ARG A 182 11.32 25.34 3.67
CA ARG A 182 12.13 24.67 2.66
C ARG A 182 11.44 23.39 2.20
N SER A 183 12.07 22.69 1.28
CA SER A 183 11.62 21.37 0.84
C SER A 183 12.76 20.37 0.91
N VAL A 184 12.43 19.15 1.32
CA VAL A 184 13.34 18.00 1.33
C VAL A 184 12.82 16.98 0.33
N ASN A 185 13.71 16.40 -0.47
CA ASN A 185 13.35 15.27 -1.34
C ASN A 185 13.45 13.97 -0.52
N LEU A 186 12.32 13.35 -0.20
CA LEU A 186 12.26 12.13 0.60
C LEU A 186 12.97 10.93 -0.06
N ALA A 187 13.03 10.92 -1.40
CA ALA A 187 13.72 9.88 -2.15
C ALA A 187 15.23 9.91 -1.93
N THR A 188 15.81 11.06 -1.55
CA THR A 188 17.26 11.20 -1.31
C THR A 188 17.62 11.35 0.16
N VAL A 189 16.67 11.15 1.06
CA VAL A 189 16.93 11.12 2.51
C VAL A 189 17.65 9.83 2.88
N THR A 190 18.84 9.98 3.45
CA THR A 190 19.71 8.88 3.93
C THR A 190 19.65 8.71 5.44
N ARG A 191 19.25 9.75 6.20
CA ARG A 191 19.17 9.68 7.65
C ARG A 191 18.10 10.60 8.23
N ILE A 192 17.36 10.09 9.22
CA ILE A 192 16.42 10.87 10.04
C ILE A 192 16.74 10.60 11.51
N ALA A 193 17.07 11.63 12.28
CA ALA A 193 17.31 11.53 13.72
C ALA A 193 16.23 12.31 14.48
N THR A 194 15.45 11.61 15.29
CA THR A 194 14.32 12.17 16.05
C THR A 194 14.12 11.41 17.35
N GLY A 195 13.78 12.10 18.43
CA GLY A 195 13.45 11.47 19.72
C GLY A 195 14.57 10.60 20.33
N GLY A 196 15.83 10.86 20.00
CA GLY A 196 16.99 10.07 20.45
C GLY A 196 17.28 8.84 19.58
N THR A 197 16.43 8.53 18.60
CA THR A 197 16.63 7.40 17.67
C THR A 197 17.14 7.90 16.33
N VAL A 198 18.01 7.11 15.70
CA VAL A 198 18.54 7.36 14.35
C VAL A 198 18.02 6.30 13.40
N HIS A 199 17.37 6.75 12.33
CA HIS A 199 16.90 5.91 11.23
C HIS A 199 17.78 6.18 10.01
N THR A 200 18.39 5.14 9.46
CA THR A 200 19.25 5.21 8.27
C THR A 200 18.60 4.48 7.10
N TYR A 201 18.78 5.03 5.90
CA TYR A 201 18.20 4.53 4.66
C TYR A 201 19.31 4.39 3.61
N ALA A 202 19.23 3.31 2.82
CA ALA A 202 20.10 3.05 1.69
C ALA A 202 19.59 3.72 0.40
#